data_AF-A0A7Z9H644-F1
#
_entry.id   AF-A0A7Z9H644-F1
#
_cell.length_a   1.000
_cell.length_b   1.000
_cell.length_c   1.000
_cell.angle_alpha   90.00
_cell.angle_beta   90.00
_cell.angle_gamma   90.00
#
_symmetry.space_group_name_H-M   'P 1'
#
loop_
_entity.id
_entity.type
_entity.pdbx_description
1 polymer ?
#
loop_
_entity_poly.entity_id
_entity_poly.type
_entity_poly.pdbx_seq_one_letter_code
_entity_poly.pdbx_strand_id
1 'polypeptide(L)'
;MVQINFSLKEVNCKIVYYGPGLSGKTTNLEIVHEKAPTKSVGELTSIATEGDRTLFFDFLPLNLGQVAGMKTKFQIYTVPGQVYYNSTRKLVLQGADGIVFVADSKRGKMEENIESLDDLVENMREYGMNVDEMPIVLQYNKRDLPETYSVAEMDESLNRWSAPTFEAVARDGAGVFPTLKHLAGMVLESLNNQHTPGRRKSVAIASGGGQSSTTAGVSMASMPSTGLATRTVQETSSLQTKPSAQARVGTVRPSTRAAPRPSVVTSPRRKRRKENAIWVGVALLAVAVAAAYVISSGIIHQLLP
;
A
#
# COMPACT_ATOMS: atom_id res chain seq x y z
N MET A 1 -3.11 12.74 3.11
CA MET A 1 -3.79 14.05 3.25
C MET A 1 -5.22 13.88 2.77
N VAL A 2 -6.02 13.38 3.69
CA VAL A 2 -7.47 13.23 3.61
C VAL A 2 -8.13 14.44 2.97
N GLN A 3 -8.99 14.21 1.98
CA GLN A 3 -9.83 15.27 1.43
C GLN A 3 -11.21 15.18 2.07
N ILE A 4 -11.43 16.00 3.10
CA ILE A 4 -12.73 16.14 3.78
C ILE A 4 -13.51 17.29 3.15
N ASN A 5 -14.67 16.99 2.59
CA ASN A 5 -15.64 17.96 2.11
C ASN A 5 -16.80 18.04 3.11
N PHE A 6 -16.70 18.97 4.06
CA PHE A 6 -17.71 19.18 5.10
C PHE A 6 -19.09 19.54 4.54
N SER A 7 -19.15 20.31 3.45
CA SER A 7 -20.41 20.71 2.78
C SER A 7 -21.18 19.52 2.19
N LEU A 8 -20.46 18.50 1.69
CA LEU A 8 -21.04 17.26 1.16
C LEU A 8 -21.09 16.11 2.18
N LYS A 9 -20.57 16.34 3.40
CA LYS A 9 -20.28 15.33 4.43
C LYS A 9 -19.53 14.13 3.86
N GLU A 10 -18.47 14.38 3.11
CA GLU A 10 -17.70 13.35 2.41
C GLU A 10 -16.24 13.33 2.85
N VAL A 11 -15.68 12.14 3.04
CA VAL A 11 -14.27 11.89 3.35
C VAL A 11 -13.68 10.99 2.27
N ASN A 12 -12.61 11.46 1.64
CA ASN A 12 -11.77 10.66 0.75
C ASN A 12 -10.46 10.30 1.49
N CYS A 13 -10.25 9.00 1.72
CA CYS A 13 -9.03 8.46 2.33
C CYS A 13 -8.18 7.75 1.27
N LYS A 14 -6.86 7.94 1.31
CA LYS A 14 -5.90 7.25 0.44
C LYS A 14 -5.29 6.05 1.17
N ILE A 15 -5.53 4.84 0.65
CA ILE A 15 -4.92 3.60 1.16
C ILE A 15 -3.83 3.14 0.19
N VAL A 16 -2.65 2.79 0.71
CA VAL A 16 -1.53 2.29 -0.10
C VAL A 16 -1.22 0.84 0.26
N TYR A 17 -1.24 -0.04 -0.73
CA TYR A 17 -0.73 -1.41 -0.64
C TYR A 17 0.76 -1.41 -0.98
N TYR A 18 1.58 -1.73 0.02
CA TYR A 18 3.05 -1.77 -0.01
C TYR A 18 3.58 -3.21 0.12
N GLY A 19 4.88 -3.41 -0.07
CA GLY A 19 5.57 -4.71 0.04
C GLY A 19 6.36 -5.10 -1.21
N PRO A 20 7.10 -6.22 -1.20
CA PRO A 20 8.06 -6.56 -2.24
C PRO A 20 7.44 -6.99 -3.58
N GLY A 21 8.29 -7.15 -4.59
CA GLY A 21 7.92 -7.64 -5.92
C GLY A 21 7.09 -8.93 -5.85
N LEU A 22 6.00 -8.99 -6.62
CA LEU A 22 5.15 -10.18 -6.73
C LEU A 22 4.49 -10.67 -5.42
N SER A 23 4.48 -9.88 -4.33
CA SER A 23 3.88 -10.29 -3.04
C SER A 23 2.36 -10.46 -3.06
N GLY A 24 1.66 -9.97 -4.10
CA GLY A 24 0.20 -10.09 -4.28
C GLY A 24 -0.61 -8.81 -4.02
N LYS A 25 0.03 -7.64 -4.08
CA LYS A 25 -0.62 -6.32 -3.99
C LYS A 25 -1.72 -6.12 -5.05
N THR A 26 -1.39 -6.27 -6.33
CA THR A 26 -2.36 -6.13 -7.43
C THR A 26 -3.51 -7.13 -7.29
N THR A 27 -3.22 -8.38 -6.93
CA THR A 27 -4.23 -9.43 -6.68
C THR A 27 -5.20 -9.06 -5.55
N ASN A 28 -4.76 -8.35 -4.50
CA ASN A 28 -5.68 -7.82 -3.49
C ASN A 28 -6.69 -6.83 -4.13
N LEU A 29 -6.23 -5.88 -4.96
CA LEU A 29 -7.13 -4.91 -5.60
C LEU A 29 -8.02 -5.54 -6.68
N GLU A 30 -7.51 -6.49 -7.46
CA GLU A 30 -8.29 -7.26 -8.43
C GLU A 30 -9.48 -7.97 -7.74
N ILE A 31 -9.22 -8.60 -6.59
CA ILE A 31 -10.23 -9.33 -5.81
C ILE A 31 -11.21 -8.37 -5.11
N VAL A 32 -10.73 -7.22 -4.61
CA VAL A 32 -11.62 -6.17 -4.08
C VAL A 32 -12.53 -5.67 -5.21
N HIS A 33 -12.00 -5.43 -6.40
CA HIS A 33 -12.78 -5.01 -7.57
C HIS A 33 -13.77 -6.08 -8.06
N GLU A 34 -13.39 -7.35 -8.05
CA GLU A 34 -14.26 -8.47 -8.46
C GLU A 34 -15.42 -8.71 -7.48
N LYS A 35 -15.13 -8.73 -6.17
CA LYS A 35 -16.09 -9.14 -5.14
C LYS A 35 -16.84 -7.98 -4.48
N ALA A 36 -16.41 -6.73 -4.67
CA ALA A 36 -17.18 -5.57 -4.19
C ALA A 36 -18.44 -5.35 -5.04
N PRO A 37 -19.55 -4.86 -4.46
CA PRO A 37 -20.74 -4.52 -5.24
C PRO A 37 -20.41 -3.49 -6.33
N THR A 38 -20.92 -3.72 -7.54
CA THR A 38 -20.70 -2.86 -8.72
C THR A 38 -21.17 -1.42 -8.57
N LYS A 39 -22.05 -1.14 -7.59
CA LYS A 39 -22.50 0.22 -7.22
C LYS A 39 -21.52 0.96 -6.30
N SER A 40 -20.64 0.23 -5.62
CA SER A 40 -19.67 0.76 -4.66
C SER A 40 -18.24 0.84 -5.20
N VAL A 41 -17.91 0.14 -6.29
CA VAL A 41 -16.56 0.13 -6.85
C VAL A 41 -16.53 0.78 -8.23
N GLY A 42 -15.55 1.66 -8.48
CA GLY A 42 -15.30 2.25 -9.80
C GLY A 42 -14.32 1.43 -10.64
N GLU A 43 -13.93 1.95 -11.80
CA GLU A 43 -13.02 1.22 -12.70
C GLU A 43 -11.61 1.08 -12.12
N LEU A 44 -11.13 -0.17 -12.02
CA LEU A 44 -9.73 -0.48 -11.75
C LEU A 44 -8.86 0.09 -12.88
N THR A 45 -8.02 1.07 -12.56
CA THR A 45 -7.17 1.77 -13.53
C THR A 45 -5.71 1.47 -13.26
N SER A 46 -5.04 0.75 -14.16
CA SER A 46 -3.59 0.55 -14.11
C SER A 46 -2.91 1.53 -15.06
N ILE A 47 -2.08 2.44 -14.54
CA ILE A 47 -1.45 3.52 -15.32
C ILE A 47 -0.01 3.14 -15.67
N ALA A 48 0.26 2.89 -16.95
CA ALA A 48 1.59 2.63 -17.48
C ALA A 48 2.12 3.79 -18.33
N THR A 49 3.35 4.23 -18.03
CA THR A 49 4.08 5.25 -18.78
C THR A 49 4.93 4.61 -19.88
N GLU A 50 4.79 5.08 -21.12
CA GLU A 50 5.72 4.75 -22.20
C GLU A 50 7.07 5.44 -22.00
N GLY A 51 8.17 4.75 -22.28
CA GLY A 51 9.54 5.24 -22.10
C GLY A 51 10.42 4.15 -21.52
N ASP A 52 10.47 4.05 -20.19
CA ASP A 52 11.28 3.07 -19.46
C ASP A 52 10.43 2.26 -18.50
N ARG A 53 10.23 0.98 -18.85
CA ARG A 53 9.69 -0.11 -18.00
C ARG A 53 8.46 0.29 -17.15
N THR A 54 7.27 0.07 -17.71
CA THR A 54 6.04 -0.31 -16.97
C THR A 54 5.99 0.10 -15.49
N LEU A 55 5.76 1.39 -15.23
CA LEU A 55 5.08 1.76 -13.99
C LEU A 55 3.72 1.05 -14.03
N PHE A 56 3.43 0.22 -13.04
CA PHE A 56 2.08 -0.27 -12.79
C PHE A 56 1.78 0.10 -11.35
N PHE A 57 1.03 1.18 -11.17
CA PHE A 57 0.21 1.35 -9.97
C PHE A 57 -1.24 1.17 -10.37
N ASP A 58 -1.94 0.39 -9.57
CA ASP A 58 -3.35 0.10 -9.71
C ASP A 58 -4.11 1.08 -8.83
N PHE A 59 -5.08 1.78 -9.41
CA PHE A 59 -5.98 2.69 -8.70
C PHE A 59 -7.39 2.11 -8.65
N LEU A 60 -7.94 2.01 -7.45
CA LEU A 60 -9.30 1.51 -7.22
C LEU A 60 -10.08 2.43 -6.27
N PRO A 61 -11.08 3.18 -6.76
CA PRO A 61 -11.99 3.93 -5.92
C PRO A 61 -13.10 3.01 -5.38
N LEU A 62 -13.23 2.95 -4.05
CA LEU A 62 -14.19 2.13 -3.31
C LEU A 62 -15.03 2.99 -2.37
N ASN A 63 -16.35 3.00 -2.55
CA ASN A 63 -17.31 3.71 -1.73
C ASN A 63 -17.86 2.77 -0.64
N LEU A 64 -17.58 3.08 0.64
CA LEU A 64 -18.03 2.29 1.79
C LEU A 64 -19.42 2.69 2.30
N GLY A 65 -20.10 3.65 1.65
CA GLY A 65 -21.37 4.18 2.11
C GLY A 65 -21.18 5.27 3.16
N GLN A 66 -22.02 5.28 4.20
CA GLN A 66 -21.84 6.20 5.33
C GLN A 66 -21.16 5.51 6.51
N VAL A 67 -20.08 6.08 7.02
CA VAL A 67 -19.42 5.68 8.26
C VAL A 67 -19.30 6.92 9.17
N ALA A 68 -19.65 6.79 10.45
CA ALA A 68 -19.70 7.90 11.40
C ALA A 68 -20.48 9.16 10.90
N GLY A 69 -21.52 8.96 10.08
CA GLY A 69 -22.32 10.05 9.50
C GLY A 69 -21.69 10.78 8.30
N MET A 70 -20.55 10.32 7.79
CA MET A 70 -19.89 10.84 6.61
C MET A 70 -19.86 9.80 5.48
N LYS A 71 -20.04 10.23 4.24
CA LYS A 71 -19.83 9.42 3.04
C LYS A 71 -18.34 9.11 2.91
N THR A 72 -17.96 7.85 2.98
CA THR A 72 -16.56 7.43 2.97
C THR A 72 -16.19 6.83 1.62
N LYS A 73 -15.20 7.42 0.96
CA LYS A 73 -14.59 6.91 -0.27
C LYS A 73 -13.12 6.61 -0.02
N PHE A 74 -12.70 5.41 -0.38
CA PHE A 74 -11.31 5.00 -0.34
C PHE A 74 -10.72 5.02 -1.74
N GLN A 75 -9.52 5.57 -1.84
CA GLN A 75 -8.70 5.59 -3.03
C GLN A 75 -7.54 4.63 -2.77
N ILE A 76 -7.67 3.40 -3.27
CA ILE A 76 -6.69 2.34 -3.03
C ILE A 76 -5.65 2.37 -4.14
N TYR A 77 -4.37 2.39 -3.76
CA TYR A 77 -3.22 2.40 -4.67
C TYR A 77 -2.29 1.22 -4.39
N THR A 78 -1.68 0.63 -5.41
CA THR A 78 -0.52 -0.28 -5.27
C THR A 78 0.79 0.43 -5.60
N VAL A 79 1.90 0.02 -4.97
CA VAL A 79 3.25 0.46 -5.37
C VAL A 79 3.94 -0.57 -6.27
N PRO A 80 4.78 -0.14 -7.25
CA PRO A 80 5.60 -1.06 -8.02
C PRO A 80 6.67 -1.69 -7.13
N GLY A 81 6.65 -3.02 -6.99
CA GLY A 81 7.49 -3.76 -6.05
C GLY A 81 8.93 -4.06 -6.51
N GLN A 82 9.41 -3.48 -7.61
CA GLN A 82 10.81 -3.63 -8.04
C GLN A 82 11.64 -2.44 -7.51
N VAL A 83 12.82 -2.73 -6.96
CA VAL A 83 13.68 -1.74 -6.26
C VAL A 83 13.90 -0.46 -7.08
N TYR A 84 14.11 -0.58 -8.40
CA TYR A 84 14.37 0.52 -9.34
C TYR A 84 13.35 1.69 -9.33
N TYR A 85 12.11 1.50 -8.85
CA TYR A 85 11.06 2.52 -8.92
C TYR A 85 10.87 3.35 -7.64
N ASN A 86 11.94 3.61 -6.87
CA ASN A 86 11.81 4.31 -5.58
C ASN A 86 11.06 5.66 -5.71
N SER A 87 11.40 6.47 -6.71
CA SER A 87 10.71 7.75 -6.99
C SER A 87 9.19 7.61 -7.20
N THR A 88 8.73 6.50 -7.76
CA THR A 88 7.29 6.20 -7.92
C THR A 88 6.67 5.72 -6.62
N ARG A 89 7.38 4.87 -5.85
CA ARG A 89 6.90 4.44 -4.52
C ARG A 89 6.70 5.65 -3.61
N LYS A 90 7.66 6.59 -3.61
CA LYS A 90 7.58 7.90 -2.96
C LYS A 90 6.32 8.67 -3.38
N LEU A 91 6.13 8.91 -4.68
CA LEU A 91 4.97 9.64 -5.21
C LEU A 91 3.62 8.99 -4.84
N VAL A 92 3.53 7.65 -4.88
CA VAL A 92 2.31 6.93 -4.50
C VAL A 92 2.08 6.99 -2.99
N LEU A 93 3.14 6.99 -2.18
CA LEU A 93 3.04 7.07 -0.72
C LEU A 93 2.68 8.48 -0.22
N GLN A 94 3.00 9.54 -0.99
CA GLN A 94 2.70 10.92 -0.63
C GLN A 94 1.22 11.10 -0.26
N GLY A 95 0.97 11.49 0.99
CA GLY A 95 -0.37 11.72 1.49
C GLY A 95 -1.24 10.47 1.59
N ALA A 96 -0.66 9.28 1.77
CA ALA A 96 -1.38 8.12 2.29
C ALA A 96 -2.01 8.46 3.66
N ASP A 97 -3.17 7.87 3.94
CA ASP A 97 -3.88 7.98 5.22
C ASP A 97 -3.94 6.62 5.95
N GLY A 98 -3.56 5.52 5.27
CA GLY A 98 -3.35 4.19 5.85
C GLY A 98 -2.63 3.25 4.86
N ILE A 99 -1.97 2.21 5.38
CA ILE A 99 -1.08 1.32 4.62
C ILE A 99 -1.37 -0.15 4.90
N VAL A 100 -1.46 -0.97 3.84
CA VAL A 100 -1.38 -2.44 3.95
C VAL A 100 0.00 -2.88 3.49
N PHE A 101 0.80 -3.48 4.38
CA PHE A 101 2.05 -4.12 3.98
C PHE A 101 1.82 -5.58 3.62
N VAL A 102 1.87 -5.92 2.33
CA VAL A 102 1.66 -7.29 1.82
C VAL A 102 3.01 -8.00 1.71
N ALA A 103 3.31 -8.87 2.67
CA ALA A 103 4.49 -9.72 2.69
C ALA A 103 4.23 -11.06 1.98
N ASP A 104 5.26 -11.59 1.32
CA ASP A 104 5.24 -12.93 0.73
C ASP A 104 5.67 -13.96 1.79
N SER A 105 4.79 -14.89 2.15
CA SER A 105 5.10 -15.91 3.17
C SER A 105 6.05 -17.01 2.70
N LYS A 106 6.38 -17.09 1.40
CA LYS A 106 7.21 -18.18 0.85
C LYS A 106 8.61 -18.19 1.47
N ARG A 107 9.13 -19.38 1.80
CA ARG A 107 10.53 -19.56 2.21
C ARG A 107 11.48 -18.93 1.18
N GLY A 108 12.50 -18.22 1.67
CA GLY A 108 13.45 -17.45 0.84
C GLY A 108 12.98 -16.04 0.43
N LYS A 109 11.77 -15.59 0.83
CA LYS A 109 11.30 -14.21 0.59
C LYS A 109 11.43 -13.25 1.77
N MET A 110 11.98 -13.70 2.91
CA MET A 110 12.09 -12.86 4.10
C MET A 110 12.97 -11.63 3.89
N GLU A 111 14.12 -11.78 3.21
CA GLU A 111 15.03 -10.67 2.91
C GLU A 111 14.33 -9.58 2.06
N GLU A 112 13.67 -9.97 0.98
CA GLU A 112 12.86 -9.05 0.16
C GLU A 112 11.70 -8.39 0.95
N ASN A 113 11.08 -9.11 1.91
CA ASN A 113 10.07 -8.53 2.80
C ASN A 113 10.70 -7.47 3.73
N ILE A 114 11.87 -7.73 4.31
CA ILE A 114 12.59 -6.81 5.20
C ILE A 114 13.04 -5.57 4.43
N GLU A 115 13.74 -5.75 3.30
CA GLU A 115 14.18 -4.66 2.42
C GLU A 115 13.02 -3.75 2.01
N SER A 116 11.88 -4.33 1.61
CA SER A 116 10.71 -3.55 1.23
C SER A 116 10.01 -2.87 2.41
N LEU A 117 10.22 -3.33 3.64
CA LEU A 117 9.69 -2.70 4.85
C LEU A 117 10.59 -1.53 5.27
N ASP A 118 11.91 -1.68 5.17
CA ASP A 118 12.86 -0.59 5.41
C ASP A 118 12.72 0.53 4.38
N ASP A 119 12.57 0.19 3.09
CA ASP A 119 12.27 1.15 2.02
C ASP A 119 10.92 1.87 2.25
N LEU A 120 9.91 1.19 2.81
CA LEU A 120 8.67 1.86 3.23
C LEU A 120 8.95 2.92 4.31
N VAL A 121 9.67 2.55 5.37
CA VAL A 121 9.95 3.44 6.52
C VAL A 121 10.81 4.64 6.10
N GLU A 122 11.83 4.43 5.26
CA GLU A 122 12.64 5.51 4.69
C GLU A 122 11.77 6.47 3.86
N ASN A 123 10.93 5.91 2.96
CA ASN A 123 10.03 6.69 2.12
C ASN A 123 8.97 7.46 2.92
N MET A 124 8.48 6.93 4.04
CA MET A 124 7.60 7.67 4.95
C MET A 124 8.33 8.86 5.58
N ARG A 125 9.55 8.62 6.07
CA ARG A 125 10.38 9.61 6.76
C ARG A 125 10.73 10.80 5.88
N GLU A 126 11.03 10.57 4.59
CA GLU A 126 11.33 11.65 3.64
C GLU A 126 10.16 12.62 3.43
N TYR A 127 8.91 12.16 3.52
CA TYR A 127 7.73 13.02 3.46
C TYR A 127 7.31 13.59 4.83
N GLY A 128 8.11 13.36 5.89
CA GLY A 128 7.76 13.77 7.25
C GLY A 128 6.57 13.01 7.85
N MET A 129 6.23 11.84 7.32
CA MET A 129 5.19 10.98 7.89
C MET A 129 5.77 10.14 9.02
N ASN A 130 5.16 10.22 10.21
CA ASN A 130 5.54 9.38 11.34
C ASN A 130 4.95 7.96 11.14
N VAL A 131 5.80 6.94 11.23
CA VAL A 131 5.39 5.53 11.11
C VAL A 131 4.54 5.09 12.30
N ASP A 132 4.82 5.61 13.50
CA ASP A 132 4.13 5.26 14.74
C ASP A 132 2.70 5.84 14.83
N GLU A 133 2.38 6.83 13.98
CA GLU A 133 1.06 7.47 13.90
C GLU A 133 0.23 6.99 12.68
N MET A 134 0.88 6.33 11.72
CA MET A 134 0.24 5.84 10.51
C MET A 134 -0.55 4.56 10.81
N PRO A 135 -1.83 4.47 10.40
CA PRO A 135 -2.54 3.19 10.38
C PRO A 135 -1.85 2.20 9.43
N ILE A 136 -1.18 1.20 9.99
CA ILE A 136 -0.49 0.12 9.25
C ILE A 136 -1.12 -1.22 9.63
N VAL A 137 -1.33 -2.07 8.64
CA VAL A 137 -1.75 -3.47 8.80
C VAL A 137 -0.81 -4.35 7.98
N LEU A 138 -0.31 -5.45 8.58
CA LEU A 138 0.50 -6.44 7.87
C LEU A 138 -0.41 -7.55 7.32
N GLN A 139 -0.18 -7.94 6.07
CA GLN A 139 -0.83 -9.10 5.45
C GLN A 139 0.24 -10.13 5.07
N TYR A 140 0.20 -11.29 5.72
CA TYR A 140 1.02 -12.44 5.37
C TYR A 140 0.31 -13.23 4.29
N ASN A 141 0.66 -12.94 3.03
CA ASN A 141 0.00 -13.51 1.87
C ASN A 141 0.67 -14.82 1.41
N LYS A 142 -0.03 -15.58 0.57
CA LYS A 142 0.39 -16.87 0.00
C LYS A 142 0.52 -18.00 1.03
N ARG A 143 -0.38 -18.02 2.02
CA ARG A 143 -0.46 -19.04 3.08
C ARG A 143 -0.81 -20.45 2.56
N ASP A 144 -1.23 -20.54 1.31
CA ASP A 144 -1.53 -21.75 0.55
C ASP A 144 -0.29 -22.49 -0.01
N LEU A 145 0.89 -21.86 0.03
CA LEU A 145 2.12 -22.49 -0.45
C LEU A 145 2.66 -23.53 0.56
N PRO A 146 3.21 -24.67 0.09
CA PRO A 146 3.66 -25.75 0.97
C PRO A 146 4.88 -25.37 1.83
N GLU A 147 5.74 -24.48 1.33
CA GLU A 147 6.93 -24.00 2.03
C GLU A 147 6.77 -22.52 2.39
N THR A 148 6.14 -22.25 3.54
CA THR A 148 6.00 -20.91 4.10
C THR A 148 6.72 -20.76 5.45
N TYR A 149 7.04 -19.52 5.81
CA TYR A 149 7.33 -19.16 7.20
C TYR A 149 6.05 -19.31 8.03
N SER A 150 6.17 -19.72 9.29
CA SER A 150 5.07 -19.67 10.25
C SER A 150 4.65 -18.21 10.49
N VAL A 151 3.43 -18.00 11.01
CA VAL A 151 2.97 -16.64 11.38
C VAL A 151 3.90 -16.02 12.42
N ALA A 152 4.39 -16.80 13.39
CA ALA A 152 5.31 -16.34 14.41
C ALA A 152 6.66 -15.87 13.83
N GLU A 153 7.28 -16.63 12.91
CA GLU A 153 8.52 -16.21 12.22
C GLU A 153 8.32 -14.93 11.40
N MET A 154 7.14 -14.76 10.78
CA MET A 154 6.78 -13.54 10.02
C MET A 154 6.55 -12.34 10.94
N ASP A 155 5.92 -12.55 12.10
CA ASP A 155 5.64 -11.52 13.10
C ASP A 155 6.92 -11.03 13.77
N GLU A 156 7.76 -11.95 14.23
CA GLU A 156 9.09 -11.66 14.81
C GLU A 156 9.99 -10.89 13.85
N SER A 157 9.97 -11.23 12.55
CA SER A 157 10.85 -10.60 11.55
C SER A 157 10.34 -9.26 11.03
N LEU A 158 9.03 -9.04 10.97
CA LEU A 158 8.43 -7.91 10.25
C LEU A 158 7.59 -6.97 11.12
N ASN A 159 7.01 -7.42 12.23
CA ASN A 159 6.01 -6.65 12.97
C ASN A 159 6.60 -5.77 14.08
N ARG A 160 7.48 -4.84 13.67
CA ARG A 160 8.25 -3.96 14.57
C ARG A 160 7.39 -3.08 15.49
N TRP A 161 6.12 -2.86 15.15
CA TRP A 161 5.21 -1.94 15.85
C TRP A 161 4.03 -2.65 16.54
N SER A 162 4.02 -3.99 16.57
CA SER A 162 2.85 -4.78 17.01
C SER A 162 1.54 -4.39 16.28
N ALA A 163 1.66 -4.04 15.00
CA ALA A 163 0.55 -3.68 14.14
C ALA A 163 -0.34 -4.91 13.86
N PRO A 164 -1.64 -4.73 13.56
CA PRO A 164 -2.53 -5.85 13.29
C PRO A 164 -2.08 -6.68 12.08
N THR A 165 -2.11 -8.00 12.21
CA THR A 165 -1.64 -8.96 11.19
C THR A 165 -2.78 -9.84 10.68
N PHE A 166 -2.78 -10.12 9.37
CA PHE A 166 -3.77 -11.00 8.73
C PHE A 166 -3.10 -12.03 7.82
N GLU A 167 -3.45 -13.29 7.99
CA GLU A 167 -3.17 -14.35 7.02
C GLU A 167 -4.05 -14.19 5.78
N ALA A 168 -3.46 -14.37 4.58
CA ALA A 168 -4.18 -14.23 3.32
C ALA A 168 -3.76 -15.25 2.25
N VAL A 169 -4.74 -15.62 1.43
CA VAL A 169 -4.54 -16.27 0.14
C VAL A 169 -5.23 -15.36 -0.87
N ALA A 170 -4.51 -14.33 -1.31
CA ALA A 170 -5.10 -13.25 -2.10
C ALA A 170 -5.80 -13.77 -3.36
N ARG A 171 -5.23 -14.77 -4.06
CA ARG A 171 -5.81 -15.38 -5.27
C ARG A 171 -7.22 -15.93 -5.09
N ASP A 172 -7.54 -16.45 -3.90
CA ASP A 172 -8.87 -16.99 -3.57
C ASP A 172 -9.73 -15.93 -2.85
N GLY A 173 -9.11 -14.82 -2.45
CA GLY A 173 -9.68 -13.70 -1.69
C GLY A 173 -9.81 -13.93 -0.20
N ALA A 174 -9.22 -15.00 0.34
CA ALA A 174 -9.09 -15.19 1.78
C ALA A 174 -8.15 -14.12 2.37
N GLY A 175 -8.51 -13.55 3.52
CA GLY A 175 -7.75 -12.48 4.19
C GLY A 175 -7.89 -11.07 3.59
N VAL A 176 -8.18 -10.94 2.29
CA VAL A 176 -8.23 -9.65 1.56
C VAL A 176 -9.22 -8.66 2.19
N PHE A 177 -10.50 -9.02 2.30
CA PHE A 177 -11.51 -8.14 2.91
C PHE A 177 -11.35 -7.94 4.42
N PRO A 178 -10.99 -8.95 5.24
CA PRO A 178 -10.61 -8.74 6.63
C PRO A 178 -9.51 -7.67 6.80
N THR A 179 -8.41 -7.79 6.04
CA THR A 179 -7.29 -6.82 6.04
C THR A 179 -7.79 -5.41 5.74
N LEU A 180 -8.51 -5.25 4.62
CA LEU A 180 -8.99 -3.93 4.17
C LEU A 180 -10.00 -3.32 5.16
N LYS A 181 -10.91 -4.12 5.71
CA LYS A 181 -11.91 -3.65 6.70
C LYS A 181 -11.26 -3.24 8.02
N HIS A 182 -10.23 -3.94 8.46
CA HIS A 182 -9.54 -3.60 9.70
C HIS A 182 -8.79 -2.27 9.56
N LEU A 183 -7.99 -2.13 8.48
CA LEU A 183 -7.33 -0.86 8.17
C LEU A 183 -8.36 0.27 7.98
N ALA A 184 -9.50 0.00 7.34
CA ALA A 184 -10.59 0.98 7.18
C ALA A 184 -11.04 1.57 8.53
N GLY A 185 -11.22 0.71 9.54
CA GLY A 185 -11.57 1.12 10.89
C GLY A 185 -10.50 2.01 11.52
N MET A 186 -9.23 1.57 11.49
CA MET A 186 -8.10 2.30 12.05
C MET A 186 -7.93 3.70 11.43
N VAL A 187 -8.06 3.80 10.10
CA VAL A 187 -8.00 5.08 9.39
C VAL A 187 -9.10 6.01 9.88
N LEU A 188 -10.35 5.56 9.86
CA LEU A 188 -11.50 6.40 10.25
C LEU A 188 -11.49 6.78 11.74
N GLU A 189 -10.98 5.91 12.61
CA GLU A 189 -10.75 6.24 14.02
C GLU A 189 -9.68 7.33 14.18
N SER A 190 -8.54 7.22 13.49
CA SER A 190 -7.49 8.24 13.48
C SER A 190 -8.04 9.60 13.02
N LEU A 191 -8.89 9.62 11.98
CA LEU A 191 -9.54 10.85 11.51
C LEU A 191 -10.46 11.48 12.55
N ASN A 192 -11.29 10.67 13.22
CA ASN A 192 -12.21 11.14 14.24
C ASN A 192 -11.46 11.72 15.46
N ASN A 193 -10.33 11.10 15.83
CA ASN A 193 -9.47 11.58 16.90
C ASN A 193 -8.76 12.90 16.56
N GLN A 194 -8.35 13.11 15.30
CA GLN A 194 -7.76 14.37 14.83
C GLN A 194 -8.77 15.52 14.72
N HIS A 195 -10.04 15.22 14.41
CA HIS A 195 -11.07 16.22 14.11
C HIS A 195 -12.05 16.53 15.26
N THR A 196 -11.86 15.93 16.44
CA THR A 196 -12.66 16.26 17.64
C THR A 196 -11.99 17.37 18.46
N PRO A 197 -12.45 18.63 18.41
CA PRO A 197 -11.86 19.72 19.19
C PRO A 197 -12.31 19.62 20.64
N GLY A 198 -11.59 18.85 21.46
CA GLY A 198 -11.87 18.78 22.90
C GLY A 198 -11.17 17.69 23.69
N ARG A 199 -10.77 16.57 23.07
CA ARG A 199 -10.17 15.44 23.81
C ARG A 199 -8.64 15.46 23.80
N ARG A 200 -8.04 16.57 24.28
CA ARG A 200 -6.66 16.52 24.77
C ARG A 200 -6.60 15.47 25.87
N LYS A 201 -5.68 14.51 25.78
CA LYS A 201 -5.42 13.53 26.85
C LYS A 201 -5.16 14.31 28.15
N SER A 202 -6.06 14.21 29.11
CA SER A 202 -5.89 14.83 30.43
C SER A 202 -4.73 14.15 31.12
N VAL A 203 -3.61 14.88 31.26
CA VAL A 203 -2.48 14.47 32.09
C VAL A 203 -3.00 14.24 33.51
N ALA A 204 -2.91 13.02 34.00
CA ALA A 204 -3.32 12.70 35.37
C ALA A 204 -2.28 13.28 36.34
N ILE A 205 -2.59 14.42 36.96
CA ILE A 205 -1.84 14.98 38.08
C ILE A 205 -2.63 14.80 39.38
N ALA A 206 -2.14 13.85 40.17
CA ALA A 206 -2.23 13.66 41.63
C ALA A 206 -3.35 14.31 42.48
N SER A 207 -3.99 13.45 43.28
CA SER A 207 -4.28 13.64 44.72
C SER A 207 -4.49 12.25 45.37
N GLY A 208 -4.14 11.97 46.64
CA GLY A 208 -3.42 12.74 47.65
C GLY A 208 -3.72 12.22 49.08
N GLY A 209 -2.69 11.89 49.88
CA GLY A 209 -2.79 11.32 51.25
C GLY A 209 -2.42 9.82 51.29
N GLY A 210 -1.55 9.29 52.15
CA GLY A 210 -1.16 9.64 53.53
C GLY A 210 -1.53 8.45 54.44
N GLN A 211 -0.74 7.91 55.38
CA GLN A 211 0.48 8.35 56.06
C GLN A 211 1.13 7.14 56.80
N SER A 212 2.44 7.19 57.14
CA SER A 212 3.12 6.48 58.28
C SER A 212 3.05 4.93 58.36
N SER A 213 4.05 4.10 58.71
CA SER A 213 5.39 4.12 59.33
C SER A 213 5.95 2.66 59.14
N THR A 214 7.20 2.22 59.38
CA THR A 214 8.16 2.40 60.49
C THR A 214 9.64 2.10 60.07
N THR A 215 10.55 2.57 60.91
CA THR A 215 12.03 2.39 60.99
C THR A 215 12.64 0.99 60.75
N ALA A 216 13.87 0.93 60.17
CA ALA A 216 15.14 0.56 60.86
C ALA A 216 16.39 0.34 59.96
N GLY A 217 17.48 1.11 60.17
CA GLY A 217 18.92 0.76 59.93
C GLY A 217 19.43 0.41 58.51
N VAL A 218 20.72 0.57 58.12
CA VAL A 218 21.96 1.08 58.77
C VAL A 218 22.87 1.74 57.70
N SER A 219 23.70 2.69 58.17
CA SER A 219 24.75 3.49 57.49
C SER A 219 25.73 2.88 56.46
N MET A 220 25.99 3.68 55.41
CA MET A 220 27.28 4.25 54.94
C MET A 220 28.42 3.41 54.29
N ALA A 221 29.10 4.11 53.37
CA ALA A 221 30.50 3.97 52.91
C ALA A 221 30.84 2.75 52.02
N SER A 222 31.82 2.79 51.12
CA SER A 222 32.50 3.88 50.35
C SER A 222 33.39 3.20 49.28
N MET A 223 33.81 3.91 48.22
CA MET A 223 34.87 3.40 47.31
C MET A 223 36.20 3.24 48.06
N PRO A 224 37.19 2.50 47.51
CA PRO A 224 38.21 3.20 46.70
C PRO A 224 38.75 2.43 45.49
N SER A 225 39.57 3.15 44.71
CA SER A 225 40.26 2.75 43.48
C SER A 225 41.77 2.54 43.66
N THR A 226 42.35 1.50 43.04
CA THR A 226 43.77 1.37 42.57
C THR A 226 43.91 0.01 41.85
N GLY A 227 44.81 -0.24 40.87
CA GLY A 227 45.71 0.63 40.09
C GLY A 227 46.90 -0.15 39.47
N LEU A 228 47.49 0.39 38.39
CA LEU A 228 48.88 0.20 37.88
C LEU A 228 49.22 -0.82 36.76
N ALA A 229 50.31 -0.49 36.04
CA ALA A 229 51.02 -1.15 34.90
C ALA A 229 50.33 -1.00 33.52
N THR A 230 50.72 -0.09 32.60
CA THR A 230 52.01 0.50 32.18
C THR A 230 52.93 -0.42 31.38
N ARG A 231 52.97 -0.23 30.05
CA ARG A 231 54.18 -0.47 29.24
C ARG A 231 54.20 0.39 27.97
N THR A 232 55.27 1.17 27.81
CA THR A 232 55.54 2.08 26.69
C THR A 232 56.59 1.45 25.77
N VAL A 233 56.43 1.54 24.44
CA VAL A 233 57.54 1.38 23.46
C VAL A 233 57.38 2.37 22.30
N GLN A 234 58.52 2.92 21.88
CA GLN A 234 58.76 3.98 20.89
C GLN A 234 60.02 3.58 20.08
N GLU A 235 60.25 4.00 18.82
CA GLU A 235 59.46 4.81 17.87
C GLU A 235 59.98 4.54 16.43
N THR A 236 59.66 5.41 15.45
CA THR A 236 60.38 5.62 14.15
C THR A 236 60.37 4.48 13.09
N SER A 237 60.42 4.73 11.77
CA SER A 237 60.30 5.97 10.97
C SER A 237 60.06 5.67 9.46
N SER A 238 59.31 6.56 8.79
CA SER A 238 59.46 7.02 7.38
C SER A 238 59.79 6.06 6.22
N LEU A 239 59.00 6.10 5.14
CA LEU A 239 59.44 6.68 3.85
C LEU A 239 58.32 6.74 2.79
N GLN A 240 58.40 7.81 2.00
CA GLN A 240 57.51 8.30 0.96
C GLN A 240 57.60 7.50 -0.36
N THR A 241 56.55 7.55 -1.20
CA THR A 241 56.67 7.91 -2.64
C THR A 241 55.30 8.17 -3.32
N LYS A 242 55.33 8.98 -4.37
CA LYS A 242 54.28 9.41 -5.33
C LYS A 242 55.04 9.98 -6.57
N PRO A 243 54.43 10.35 -7.71
CA PRO A 243 53.14 9.97 -8.31
C PRO A 243 53.20 9.67 -9.85
N SER A 244 52.10 9.19 -10.45
CA SER A 244 51.77 9.26 -11.89
C SER A 244 50.29 8.86 -12.09
N ALA A 245 49.50 9.24 -13.11
CA ALA A 245 49.60 10.24 -14.18
C ALA A 245 48.18 10.79 -14.52
N GLN A 246 48.07 11.65 -15.55
CA GLN A 246 46.89 12.46 -15.89
C GLN A 246 45.85 11.79 -16.82
N ALA A 247 44.59 12.22 -16.74
CA ALA A 247 43.70 12.38 -17.92
C ALA A 247 42.60 13.42 -17.64
N ARG A 248 42.18 14.18 -18.67
CA ARG A 248 41.10 15.20 -18.64
C ARG A 248 40.18 15.02 -19.87
N VAL A 249 39.07 15.77 -19.87
CA VAL A 249 38.11 16.01 -20.98
C VAL A 249 37.02 14.93 -21.14
N GLY A 250 35.74 15.26 -21.28
CA GLY A 250 35.12 16.60 -21.34
C GLY A 250 33.59 16.64 -21.18
N THR A 251 33.06 17.85 -21.07
CA THR A 251 31.64 18.18 -20.84
C THR A 251 30.81 18.27 -22.11
N VAL A 252 29.58 17.75 -22.10
CA VAL A 252 28.53 18.02 -23.10
C VAL A 252 27.23 18.40 -22.37
N ARG A 253 26.58 19.50 -22.80
CA ARG A 253 25.25 19.94 -22.31
C ARG A 253 24.11 19.32 -23.13
N PRO A 254 22.92 19.12 -22.55
CA PRO A 254 21.81 18.42 -23.21
C PRO A 254 21.04 19.30 -24.21
N SER A 255 20.45 18.68 -25.23
CA SER A 255 19.50 19.36 -26.13
C SER A 255 18.05 19.20 -25.64
N THR A 256 17.30 20.29 -25.65
CA THR A 256 15.89 20.31 -25.24
C THR A 256 14.98 19.92 -26.41
N ARG A 257 14.26 18.80 -26.28
CA ARG A 257 13.14 18.43 -27.17
C ARG A 257 11.84 18.46 -26.37
N ALA A 258 10.83 19.16 -26.88
CA ALA A 258 9.55 19.34 -26.19
C ALA A 258 8.83 18.01 -25.96
N ALA A 259 8.28 17.83 -24.75
CA ALA A 259 7.57 16.62 -24.36
C ALA A 259 6.14 16.56 -24.97
N PRO A 260 5.72 15.40 -25.52
CA PRO A 260 4.33 15.20 -25.94
C PRO A 260 3.39 15.02 -24.74
N ARG A 261 2.10 15.30 -24.93
CA ARG A 261 1.07 15.17 -23.90
C ARG A 261 0.73 13.69 -23.62
N PRO A 262 0.40 13.30 -22.37
CA PRO A 262 0.09 11.92 -22.03
C PRO A 262 -1.22 11.43 -22.67
N SER A 263 -1.24 10.16 -23.09
CA SER A 263 -2.40 9.46 -23.66
C SER A 263 -2.90 8.38 -22.68
N VAL A 264 -4.22 8.31 -22.48
CA VAL A 264 -4.85 7.30 -21.60
C VAL A 264 -5.11 6.02 -22.39
N VAL A 265 -4.38 4.95 -22.09
CA VAL A 265 -4.59 3.64 -22.71
C VAL A 265 -5.66 2.85 -21.93
N THR A 266 -6.91 2.92 -22.39
CA THR A 266 -7.98 2.04 -21.88
C THR A 266 -7.73 0.59 -22.30
N SER A 267 -7.96 -0.35 -21.38
CA SER A 267 -7.74 -1.79 -21.60
C SER A 267 -8.45 -2.37 -22.87
N PRO A 268 -7.93 -3.46 -23.48
CA PRO A 268 -8.37 -3.94 -24.79
C PRO A 268 -9.84 -4.43 -24.88
N ARG A 269 -10.60 -4.42 -23.78
CA ARG A 269 -12.04 -4.74 -23.76
C ARG A 269 -12.87 -3.85 -24.70
N ARG A 270 -12.43 -2.62 -25.02
CA ARG A 270 -13.16 -1.73 -25.95
C ARG A 270 -13.24 -2.28 -27.39
N LYS A 271 -12.27 -3.10 -27.83
CA LYS A 271 -12.28 -3.68 -29.20
C LYS A 271 -13.27 -4.84 -29.30
N ARG A 272 -13.15 -5.85 -28.42
CA ARG A 272 -14.10 -6.98 -28.33
C ARG A 272 -15.55 -6.57 -28.06
N ARG A 273 -15.79 -5.51 -27.26
CA ARG A 273 -17.17 -5.06 -26.98
C ARG A 273 -17.85 -4.43 -28.20
N LYS A 274 -17.10 -3.82 -29.13
CA LYS A 274 -17.65 -3.36 -30.42
C LYS A 274 -17.98 -4.52 -31.34
N GLU A 275 -17.07 -5.49 -31.47
CA GLU A 275 -17.28 -6.69 -32.31
C GLU A 275 -18.53 -7.46 -31.84
N ASN A 276 -18.67 -7.75 -30.55
CA ASN A 276 -19.84 -8.45 -30.01
C ASN A 276 -21.15 -7.65 -30.20
N ALA A 277 -21.12 -6.32 -30.06
CA ALA A 277 -22.31 -5.50 -30.28
C ALA A 277 -22.77 -5.50 -31.75
N ILE A 278 -21.83 -5.55 -32.71
CA ILE A 278 -22.14 -5.69 -34.14
C ILE A 278 -22.81 -7.03 -34.41
N TRP A 279 -22.25 -8.14 -33.90
CA TRP A 279 -22.83 -9.47 -34.08
C TRP A 279 -24.23 -9.62 -33.46
N VAL A 280 -24.47 -9.04 -32.27
CA VAL A 280 -25.81 -9.02 -31.65
C VAL A 280 -26.80 -8.18 -32.47
N GLY A 281 -26.36 -7.05 -33.02
CA GLY A 281 -27.18 -6.22 -33.91
C GLY A 281 -27.58 -6.93 -35.20
N VAL A 282 -26.65 -7.64 -35.84
CA VAL A 282 -26.92 -8.45 -37.04
C VAL A 282 -27.87 -9.60 -36.74
N ALA A 283 -27.71 -10.30 -35.60
CA ALA A 283 -28.61 -11.37 -35.19
C ALA A 283 -30.06 -10.86 -34.94
N LEU A 284 -30.22 -9.73 -34.24
CA LEU A 284 -31.52 -9.13 -34.00
C LEU A 284 -32.20 -8.67 -35.30
N LEU A 285 -31.42 -8.11 -36.24
CA LEU A 285 -31.95 -7.71 -37.55
C LEU A 285 -32.40 -8.93 -38.37
N ALA A 286 -31.63 -10.02 -38.36
CA ALA A 286 -32.01 -11.26 -39.03
C ALA A 286 -33.31 -11.88 -38.47
N VAL A 287 -33.48 -11.88 -37.14
CA VAL A 287 -34.73 -12.33 -36.49
C VAL A 287 -35.91 -11.41 -36.84
N ALA A 288 -35.71 -10.09 -36.86
CA ALA A 288 -36.75 -9.14 -37.26
C ALA A 288 -37.18 -9.30 -38.73
N VAL A 289 -36.23 -9.52 -39.64
CA VAL A 289 -36.51 -9.79 -41.07
C VAL A 289 -37.22 -11.13 -41.24
N ALA A 290 -36.82 -12.18 -40.51
CA ALA A 290 -37.50 -13.47 -40.54
C ALA A 290 -38.94 -13.38 -40.00
N ALA A 291 -39.17 -12.65 -38.91
CA ALA A 291 -40.50 -12.40 -38.37
C ALA A 291 -41.38 -11.60 -39.34
N ALA A 292 -40.84 -10.53 -39.95
CA ALA A 292 -41.54 -9.76 -40.97
C ALA A 292 -41.86 -10.59 -42.21
N TYR A 293 -40.97 -11.51 -42.62
CA TYR A 293 -41.22 -12.43 -43.72
C TYR A 293 -42.34 -13.42 -43.39
N VAL A 294 -42.33 -14.05 -42.20
CA VAL A 294 -43.40 -14.97 -41.76
C VAL A 294 -44.78 -14.28 -41.71
N ILE A 295 -44.82 -13.02 -41.26
CA ILE A 295 -46.04 -12.20 -41.25
C ILE A 295 -46.49 -11.86 -42.68
N SER A 296 -45.58 -11.40 -43.54
CA SER A 296 -45.87 -10.99 -44.92
C SER A 296 -46.22 -12.16 -45.85
N SER A 297 -45.67 -13.36 -45.59
CA SER A 297 -45.94 -14.57 -46.36
C SER A 297 -47.24 -15.29 -45.97
N GLY A 298 -48.01 -14.77 -45.01
CA GLY A 298 -49.32 -15.32 -44.61
C GLY A 298 -49.27 -16.69 -43.93
N ILE A 299 -48.08 -17.19 -43.56
CA ILE A 299 -47.86 -18.57 -43.06
C ILE A 299 -48.63 -18.84 -41.75
N ILE A 300 -48.95 -17.80 -40.98
CA ILE A 300 -49.73 -17.89 -39.74
C ILE A 300 -51.18 -18.39 -40.00
N HIS A 301 -51.73 -18.24 -41.21
CA HIS A 301 -53.09 -18.66 -41.55
C HIS A 301 -53.25 -20.15 -41.91
N GLN A 302 -52.18 -20.96 -41.89
CA GLN A 302 -52.24 -22.43 -42.14
C GLN A 302 -51.91 -23.30 -40.92
N LEU A 303 -51.78 -22.74 -39.72
CA LEU A 303 -51.51 -23.48 -38.47
C LEU A 303 -52.66 -23.43 -37.44
N LEU A 304 -53.85 -23.05 -37.88
CA LEU A 304 -55.14 -23.25 -37.19
C LEU A 304 -56.12 -23.72 -38.28
N PRO A 305 -56.39 -25.04 -38.35
CA PRO A 305 -57.40 -25.66 -37.49
C PRO A 305 -56.85 -26.50 -36.33
#